data_AF-A0A940ESU6-F1
#
_entry.id   AF-A0A940ESU6-F1
#
_cell.length_a   1.000
_cell.length_b   1.000
_cell.length_c   1.000
_cell.angle_alpha   90.00
_cell.angle_beta   90.00
_cell.angle_gamma   90.00
#
_symmetry.space_group_name_H-M   'P 1'
#
loop_
_entity.id
_entity.type
_entity.pdbx_description
1 polymer ?
#
loop_
_entity_poly.entity_id
_entity_poly.type
_entity_poly.pdbx_seq_one_letter_code
_entity_poly.pdbx_strand_id
1 'polypeptide(L)'
;MRFLMAGLPDREAAVLEAFIGMSRRGATCERLRGTRLPASAAAAGDHCIVDLSGLDMPAWSVDREARLKALLDGRSAVIIVPPGEGGGWLSASSRAAIRQPAAWVQKPCTTEAVRAALDQILGGSPTQAVASPALSRAGWRPSLEGLTLATGAIAALDEAFPQVRQKSFLRLLTDALDRQRPCELRVSNVQVLIVEPRRGWVASSVPPSLLARLARGEHPAEAILVREFSEAQACERARALGPRQELGTFMWQRCIDAWRGGAGGPASRDLAIRLDACPDFTRLAAPAPVHLQLAAICLKTPQSFSALRRLFPRHDAADIALFFVGAVLSGAARVLPLGAAPQAAPAVDPSPRRRGFFRALLDKLF
;
A
#
# COMPACT_ATOMS: atom_id res chain seq x y z
N MET A 1 -29.60 7.68 -12.86
CA MET A 1 -28.25 8.13 -13.27
C MET A 1 -27.71 7.12 -14.24
N ARG A 2 -27.12 7.54 -15.36
CA ARG A 2 -26.67 6.61 -16.40
C ARG A 2 -25.15 6.69 -16.57
N PHE A 3 -24.49 5.55 -16.42
CA PHE A 3 -23.03 5.42 -16.53
C PHE A 3 -22.66 4.70 -17.81
N LEU A 4 -21.81 5.31 -18.62
CA LEU A 4 -21.18 4.65 -19.76
C LEU A 4 -19.82 4.09 -19.33
N MET A 5 -19.57 2.81 -19.56
CA MET A 5 -18.30 2.14 -19.29
C MET A 5 -17.57 1.81 -20.60
N ALA A 6 -16.33 2.27 -20.75
CA ALA A 6 -15.53 2.07 -21.96
C ALA A 6 -14.10 1.60 -21.64
N GLY A 7 -13.58 0.65 -22.43
CA GLY A 7 -12.22 0.13 -22.28
C GLY A 7 -11.99 -0.80 -21.08
N LEU A 8 -13.03 -1.10 -20.30
CA LEU A 8 -12.92 -1.99 -19.14
C LEU A 8 -13.02 -3.46 -19.58
N PRO A 9 -12.16 -4.37 -19.05
CA PRO A 9 -12.35 -5.81 -19.19
C PRO A 9 -13.72 -6.25 -18.65
N ASP A 10 -14.34 -7.27 -19.26
CA ASP A 10 -15.70 -7.73 -18.88
C ASP A 10 -15.87 -8.02 -17.39
N ARG A 11 -14.82 -8.57 -16.77
CA ARG A 11 -14.77 -8.85 -15.33
C ARG A 11 -14.77 -7.58 -14.48
N GLU A 12 -13.97 -6.57 -14.85
CA GLU A 12 -13.88 -5.30 -14.13
C GLU A 12 -15.17 -4.48 -14.31
N ALA A 13 -15.72 -4.45 -15.52
CA ALA A 13 -16.99 -3.81 -15.82
C ALA A 13 -18.14 -4.41 -15.00
N ALA A 14 -18.17 -5.74 -14.84
CA ALA A 14 -19.19 -6.42 -14.02
C ALA A 14 -19.09 -6.10 -12.52
N VAL A 15 -17.88 -6.00 -11.98
CA VAL A 15 -17.65 -5.59 -10.58
C VAL A 15 -18.09 -4.15 -10.36
N LEU A 16 -17.75 -3.25 -11.29
CA LEU A 16 -18.14 -1.84 -11.21
C LEU A 16 -19.64 -1.65 -11.37
N GLU A 17 -20.30 -2.41 -12.24
CA GLU A 17 -21.75 -2.38 -12.41
C GLU A 17 -22.49 -2.81 -11.14
N ALA A 18 -22.07 -3.93 -10.53
CA ALA A 18 -22.63 -4.40 -9.26
C ALA A 18 -22.40 -3.36 -8.15
N PHE A 19 -21.21 -2.76 -8.11
CA PHE A 19 -20.85 -1.73 -7.14
C PHE A 19 -21.69 -0.46 -7.29
N ILE A 20 -21.88 0.03 -8.52
CA ILE A 20 -22.71 1.20 -8.81
C ILE A 20 -24.18 0.92 -8.47
N GLY A 21 -24.69 -0.27 -8.84
CA GLY A 21 -26.05 -0.69 -8.50
C GLY A 21 -26.30 -0.78 -6.99
N MET A 22 -25.31 -1.24 -6.22
CA MET A 22 -25.39 -1.28 -4.75
C MET A 22 -25.28 0.10 -4.09
N SER A 23 -24.39 0.96 -4.59
CA SER A 23 -24.10 2.26 -3.98
C SER A 23 -25.09 3.35 -4.37
N ARG A 24 -25.75 3.21 -5.54
CA ARG A 24 -26.67 4.20 -6.11
C ARG A 24 -27.93 3.49 -6.62
N ARG A 25 -29.00 3.51 -5.82
CA ARG A 25 -30.30 2.96 -6.22
C ARG A 25 -30.81 3.64 -7.49
N GLY A 26 -31.16 2.85 -8.52
CA GLY A 26 -31.67 3.36 -9.79
C GLY A 26 -30.59 3.87 -10.76
N ALA A 27 -29.31 3.59 -10.52
CA ALA A 27 -28.27 3.80 -11.51
C ALA A 27 -28.27 2.68 -12.57
N THR A 28 -28.17 3.05 -13.84
CA THR A 28 -28.02 2.09 -14.95
C THR A 28 -26.62 2.22 -15.54
N CYS A 29 -26.05 1.10 -15.95
CA CYS A 29 -24.73 1.04 -16.54
C CYS A 29 -24.82 0.47 -17.95
N GLU A 30 -24.23 1.15 -18.92
CA GLU A 30 -24.12 0.69 -20.30
C GLU A 30 -22.66 0.44 -20.64
N ARG A 31 -22.36 -0.72 -21.22
CA ARG A 31 -20.99 -1.12 -21.57
C ARG A 31 -20.75 -0.92 -23.05
N LEU A 32 -19.73 -0.14 -23.39
CA LEU A 32 -19.28 -0.01 -24.76
C LEU A 32 -18.33 -1.16 -25.10
N ARG A 33 -18.75 -2.05 -26.00
CA ARG A 33 -17.92 -3.15 -26.51
C ARG A 33 -17.13 -2.67 -27.74
N GLY A 34 -15.81 -2.74 -27.67
CA GLY A 34 -14.88 -2.37 -28.74
C GLY A 34 -14.20 -1.02 -28.56
N THR A 35 -13.19 -0.72 -29.40
CA THR A 35 -12.36 0.50 -29.35
C THR A 35 -12.93 1.68 -30.14
N ARG A 36 -14.05 1.49 -30.86
CA ARG A 36 -14.72 2.53 -31.66
C ARG A 36 -16.11 2.84 -31.09
N LEU A 37 -16.39 4.13 -30.94
CA LEU A 37 -17.70 4.65 -30.55
C LEU A 37 -18.70 4.53 -31.72
N PRO A 38 -19.88 3.93 -31.54
CA PRO A 38 -20.97 4.10 -32.47
C PRO A 38 -21.50 5.54 -32.34
N ALA A 39 -21.84 6.17 -33.46
CA ALA A 39 -22.38 7.53 -33.52
C ALA A 39 -23.66 7.73 -32.66
N SER A 40 -24.33 6.63 -32.28
CA SER A 40 -25.52 6.61 -31.42
C SER A 40 -25.23 6.60 -29.90
N ALA A 41 -23.96 6.50 -29.47
CA ALA A 41 -23.59 6.57 -28.04
C ALA A 41 -23.77 7.97 -27.42
N ALA A 42 -24.13 8.96 -28.23
CA ALA A 42 -24.44 10.33 -27.83
C ALA A 42 -25.65 10.42 -26.88
N ALA A 43 -26.50 9.39 -26.82
CA ALA A 43 -27.73 9.42 -26.01
C ALA A 43 -27.64 8.68 -24.67
N ALA A 44 -26.50 8.09 -24.29
CA ALA A 44 -26.47 6.95 -23.35
C ALA A 44 -25.71 7.15 -22.02
N GLY A 45 -25.64 8.37 -21.46
CA GLY A 45 -25.03 8.52 -20.14
C GLY A 45 -24.83 9.96 -19.68
N ASP A 46 -25.08 10.23 -18.41
CA ASP A 46 -24.75 11.51 -17.77
C ASP A 46 -23.28 11.50 -17.28
N HIS A 47 -22.71 10.31 -17.08
CA HIS A 47 -21.34 10.10 -16.59
C HIS A 47 -20.62 8.95 -17.32
N CYS A 48 -19.29 9.02 -17.37
CA CYS A 48 -18.46 8.02 -18.04
C CYS A 48 -17.41 7.42 -17.09
N ILE A 49 -17.11 6.12 -17.25
CA ILE A 49 -15.95 5.45 -16.66
C ILE A 49 -15.12 4.87 -17.79
N VAL A 50 -13.89 5.33 -17.92
CA VAL A 50 -13.04 5.08 -19.08
C VAL A 50 -11.70 4.49 -18.64
N ASP A 51 -11.33 3.32 -19.16
CA ASP A 51 -9.97 2.79 -19.02
C ASP A 51 -9.14 3.06 -20.29
N LEU A 52 -8.14 3.92 -20.15
CA LEU A 52 -7.28 4.33 -21.27
C LEU A 52 -6.44 3.17 -21.81
N SER A 53 -6.09 2.18 -20.95
CA SER A 53 -5.30 1.04 -21.40
C SER A 53 -6.12 0.14 -22.32
N GLY A 54 -7.38 -0.14 -21.96
CA GLY A 54 -8.26 -0.96 -22.79
C GLY A 54 -8.89 -0.22 -23.98
N LEU A 55 -8.70 1.10 -24.08
CA LEU A 55 -8.99 1.87 -25.30
C LEU A 55 -7.77 2.06 -26.22
N ASP A 56 -6.66 1.35 -25.98
CA ASP A 56 -5.41 1.48 -26.75
C ASP A 56 -4.81 2.91 -26.71
N MET A 57 -5.01 3.57 -25.56
CA MET A 57 -4.46 4.88 -25.22
C MET A 57 -3.50 4.84 -24.00
N PRO A 58 -2.55 3.88 -23.92
CA PRO A 58 -1.70 3.72 -22.74
C PRO A 58 -0.65 4.85 -22.56
N ALA A 59 -0.44 5.69 -23.56
CA ALA A 59 0.47 6.84 -23.45
C ALA A 59 -0.17 8.07 -24.07
N TRP A 60 0.07 9.23 -23.46
CA TRP A 60 -0.47 10.50 -23.91
C TRP A 60 0.11 10.90 -25.28
N SER A 61 -0.76 11.36 -26.16
CA SER A 61 -0.42 12.10 -27.38
C SER A 61 -1.55 13.09 -27.68
N VAL A 62 -1.26 14.12 -28.48
CA VAL A 62 -2.26 15.13 -28.88
C VAL A 62 -3.47 14.49 -29.56
N ASP A 63 -3.24 13.52 -30.45
CA ASP A 63 -4.32 12.79 -31.13
C ASP A 63 -5.19 11.98 -30.18
N ARG A 64 -4.57 11.32 -29.19
CA ARG A 64 -5.30 10.54 -28.18
C ARG A 64 -6.08 11.44 -27.23
N GLU A 65 -5.55 12.60 -26.88
CA GLU A 65 -6.27 13.59 -26.08
C GLU A 65 -7.51 14.11 -26.81
N ALA A 66 -7.39 14.40 -28.12
CA ALA A 66 -8.54 14.78 -28.95
C ALA A 66 -9.60 13.67 -29.01
N ARG A 67 -9.18 12.41 -29.13
CA ARG A 67 -10.07 11.23 -29.08
C ARG A 67 -10.75 11.07 -27.71
N LEU A 68 -10.02 11.29 -26.62
CA LEU A 68 -10.59 11.25 -25.27
C LEU A 68 -11.60 12.38 -25.08
N LYS A 69 -11.32 13.60 -25.53
CA LYS A 69 -12.28 14.72 -25.47
C LYS A 69 -13.55 14.43 -26.26
N ALA A 70 -13.42 13.88 -27.47
CA ALA A 70 -14.56 13.44 -28.28
C ALA A 70 -15.35 12.30 -27.61
N LEU A 71 -14.66 11.36 -26.93
CA LEU A 71 -15.30 10.30 -26.16
C LEU A 71 -16.08 10.86 -24.98
N LEU A 72 -15.53 11.84 -24.26
CA LEU A 72 -16.18 12.37 -23.08
C LEU A 72 -17.34 13.32 -23.43
N ASP A 73 -17.25 14.06 -24.53
CA ASP A 73 -18.33 14.90 -25.08
C ASP A 73 -19.04 15.78 -24.02
N GLY A 74 -18.25 16.41 -23.14
CA GLY A 74 -18.74 17.26 -22.05
C GLY A 74 -19.27 16.53 -20.80
N ARG A 75 -19.31 15.19 -20.78
CA ARG A 75 -19.77 14.38 -19.65
C ARG A 75 -18.75 14.30 -18.52
N SER A 76 -19.23 14.22 -17.29
CA SER A 76 -18.36 13.98 -16.12
C SER A 76 -17.76 12.58 -16.19
N ALA A 77 -16.47 12.44 -15.87
CA ALA A 77 -15.76 11.20 -16.18
C ALA A 77 -14.79 10.72 -15.10
N VAL A 78 -14.84 9.43 -14.80
CA VAL A 78 -13.74 8.73 -14.11
C VAL A 78 -12.81 8.17 -15.17
N ILE A 79 -11.55 8.60 -15.18
CA ILE A 79 -10.54 8.20 -16.15
C ILE A 79 -9.51 7.33 -15.45
N ILE A 80 -9.42 6.07 -15.87
CA ILE A 80 -8.48 5.07 -15.36
C ILE A 80 -7.23 5.09 -16.25
N VAL A 81 -6.08 5.37 -15.65
CA VAL A 81 -4.79 5.50 -16.35
C VAL A 81 -3.84 4.34 -16.00
N PRO A 82 -2.86 4.05 -16.87
CA PRO A 82 -1.83 3.03 -16.60
C PRO A 82 -1.03 3.29 -15.31
N PRO A 83 -0.34 2.28 -14.76
CA PRO A 83 0.50 2.43 -13.57
C PRO A 83 1.71 3.37 -13.81
N GLY A 84 2.36 3.80 -12.73
CA GLY A 84 3.56 4.65 -12.77
C GLY A 84 3.21 6.13 -13.03
N GLU A 85 3.86 6.77 -14.00
CA GLU A 85 3.58 8.16 -14.37
C GLU A 85 2.27 8.34 -15.18
N GLY A 86 1.40 7.33 -15.22
CA GLY A 86 0.14 7.39 -15.95
C GLY A 86 0.31 7.48 -17.46
N GLY A 87 1.45 7.05 -18.01
CA GLY A 87 1.76 7.17 -19.44
C GLY A 87 1.86 8.62 -19.94
N GLY A 88 2.14 9.58 -19.05
CA GLY A 88 2.17 11.01 -19.36
C GLY A 88 0.81 11.70 -19.32
N TRP A 89 -0.29 10.95 -19.11
CA TRP A 89 -1.64 11.51 -19.05
C TRP A 89 -1.87 12.41 -17.84
N LEU A 90 -1.28 12.10 -16.68
CA LEU A 90 -1.43 12.91 -15.46
C LEU A 90 -0.68 14.24 -15.56
N SER A 91 0.50 14.21 -16.17
CA SER A 91 1.29 15.42 -16.47
C SER A 91 0.59 16.26 -17.54
N ALA A 92 0.00 15.64 -18.55
CA ALA A 92 -0.78 16.34 -19.56
C ALA A 92 -2.12 16.89 -19.02
N SER A 93 -2.83 16.17 -18.15
CA SER A 93 -4.12 16.59 -17.60
C SER A 93 -4.02 17.82 -16.70
N SER A 94 -2.87 18.01 -16.03
CA SER A 94 -2.58 19.24 -15.28
C SER A 94 -2.36 20.46 -16.19
N ARG A 95 -2.03 20.24 -17.47
CA ARG A 95 -1.81 21.29 -18.49
C ARG A 95 -2.99 21.44 -19.45
N ALA A 96 -3.77 20.37 -19.65
CA ALA A 96 -4.88 20.30 -20.57
C ALA A 96 -6.16 20.82 -19.91
N ALA A 97 -6.80 21.79 -20.57
CA ALA A 97 -8.12 22.29 -20.19
C ALA A 97 -9.22 21.27 -20.52
N ILE A 98 -9.27 20.16 -19.78
CA ILE A 98 -10.46 19.28 -19.77
C ILE A 98 -11.54 20.07 -19.04
N ARG A 99 -12.52 20.57 -19.81
CA ARG A 99 -13.51 21.54 -19.33
C ARG A 99 -14.58 20.92 -18.42
N GLN A 100 -14.76 19.60 -18.47
CA GLN A 100 -15.71 18.86 -17.63
C GLN A 100 -15.08 18.33 -16.33
N PRO A 101 -15.89 18.08 -15.28
CA PRO A 101 -15.41 17.43 -14.07
C PRO A 101 -14.90 16.00 -14.37
N ALA A 102 -13.59 15.80 -14.23
CA ALA A 102 -12.93 14.52 -14.44
C ALA A 102 -12.10 14.12 -13.23
N ALA A 103 -12.26 12.89 -12.77
CA ALA A 103 -11.47 12.30 -11.70
C ALA A 103 -10.54 11.23 -12.27
N TRP A 104 -9.28 11.25 -11.87
CA TRP A 104 -8.23 10.39 -12.41
C TRP A 104 -7.88 9.29 -11.41
N VAL A 105 -7.90 8.04 -11.87
CA VAL A 105 -7.61 6.86 -11.05
C VAL A 105 -6.48 6.08 -11.70
N GLN A 106 -5.40 5.81 -10.97
CA GLN A 106 -4.29 5.02 -11.49
C GLN A 106 -4.52 3.53 -11.27
N LYS A 107 -4.06 2.70 -12.22
CA LYS A 107 -3.91 1.26 -12.00
C LYS A 107 -2.70 0.97 -11.10
N PRO A 108 -2.78 -0.01 -10.18
CA PRO A 108 -3.94 -0.85 -9.88
C PRO A 108 -5.04 -0.06 -9.13
N CYS A 109 -6.27 -0.10 -9.67
CA CYS A 109 -7.39 0.68 -9.14
C CYS A 109 -8.24 -0.16 -8.18
N THR A 110 -8.56 0.38 -7.00
CA THR A 110 -9.46 -0.25 -6.03
C THR A 110 -10.89 0.27 -6.18
N THR A 111 -11.89 -0.50 -5.74
CA THR A 111 -13.29 -0.06 -5.72
C THR A 111 -13.48 1.22 -4.89
N GLU A 112 -12.65 1.44 -3.87
CA GLU A 112 -12.66 2.67 -3.07
C GLU A 112 -12.12 3.88 -3.85
N ALA A 113 -11.05 3.71 -4.62
CA ALA A 113 -10.52 4.78 -5.47
C ALA A 113 -11.55 5.18 -6.54
N VAL A 114 -12.26 4.20 -7.13
CA VAL A 114 -13.34 4.48 -8.08
C VAL A 114 -14.54 5.14 -7.38
N ARG A 115 -14.87 4.74 -6.15
CA ARG A 115 -15.93 5.39 -5.35
C ARG A 115 -15.61 6.86 -5.08
N ALA A 116 -14.39 7.16 -4.61
CA ALA A 116 -13.96 8.52 -4.34
C ALA A 116 -13.97 9.38 -5.62
N ALA A 117 -13.54 8.80 -6.74
CA ALA A 117 -13.58 9.45 -8.05
C ALA A 117 -15.03 9.71 -8.53
N LEU A 118 -15.95 8.77 -8.30
CA LEU A 118 -17.38 8.94 -8.57
C LEU A 118 -17.98 10.06 -7.71
N ASP A 119 -17.69 10.08 -6.41
CA ASP A 119 -18.17 11.12 -5.49
C ASP A 119 -17.67 12.52 -5.92
N GLN A 120 -16.44 12.60 -6.44
CA GLN A 120 -15.83 13.83 -6.96
C GLN A 120 -16.52 14.33 -8.25
N ILE A 121 -16.87 13.46 -9.20
CA ILE A 121 -17.47 13.89 -10.48
C ILE A 121 -18.97 14.21 -10.38
N LEU A 122 -19.65 13.70 -9.35
CA LEU A 122 -21.09 13.88 -9.13
C LEU A 122 -21.44 15.15 -8.35
N GLY A 123 -20.48 16.06 -8.13
CA GLY A 123 -20.72 17.32 -7.43
C GLY A 123 -20.90 17.17 -5.91
N GLY A 124 -20.50 16.04 -5.33
CA GLY A 124 -20.25 15.95 -3.91
C GLY A 124 -18.98 16.72 -3.58
N SER A 125 -19.06 18.05 -3.53
CA SER A 125 -18.03 18.85 -2.86
C SER A 125 -17.76 18.20 -1.50
N PRO A 126 -16.50 17.95 -1.09
CA PRO A 126 -16.23 17.64 0.29
C PRO A 126 -16.76 18.85 1.06
N THR A 127 -17.89 18.68 1.74
CA THR A 127 -18.33 19.65 2.73
C THR A 127 -17.15 19.73 3.68
N GLN A 128 -16.42 20.83 3.57
CA GLN A 128 -15.65 21.40 4.64
C GLN A 128 -16.55 21.24 5.87
N ALA A 129 -16.20 20.32 6.76
CA ALA A 129 -16.94 20.10 7.97
C ALA A 129 -16.74 21.35 8.83
N VAL A 130 -17.58 22.36 8.61
CA VAL A 130 -17.88 23.36 9.60
C VAL A 130 -18.63 22.61 10.70
N ALA A 131 -17.91 22.44 11.81
CA ALA A 131 -18.40 22.20 13.17
C ALA A 131 -19.79 21.54 13.28
N SER A 132 -19.80 20.22 13.53
CA SER A 132 -20.82 19.69 14.45
C SER A 132 -20.56 20.30 15.83
N PRO A 133 -21.62 20.66 16.59
CA PRO A 133 -21.47 21.40 17.83
C PRO A 133 -20.59 20.62 18.79
N ALA A 134 -19.62 21.33 19.35
CA ALA A 134 -18.77 20.85 20.41
C ALA A 134 -19.65 20.32 21.55
N LEU A 135 -19.71 19.00 21.69
CA LEU A 135 -19.46 18.44 23.01
C LEU A 135 -17.96 18.60 23.24
N SER A 136 -17.58 19.74 23.80
CA SER A 136 -16.32 19.92 24.49
C SER A 136 -16.19 18.81 25.52
N ARG A 137 -15.53 17.72 25.13
CA ARG A 137 -14.68 16.96 26.02
C ARG A 137 -13.26 17.31 25.64
N ALA A 138 -12.62 17.97 26.59
CA ALA A 138 -11.32 18.57 26.49
C ALA A 138 -10.25 17.60 25.94
N GLY A 139 -9.43 18.14 25.04
CA GLY A 139 -8.04 17.74 24.82
C GLY A 139 -7.79 16.44 24.09
N TRP A 140 -7.74 16.47 22.75
CA TRP A 140 -6.72 15.74 21.96
C TRP A 140 -6.75 16.17 20.47
N ARG A 141 -5.73 16.92 20.02
CA ARG A 141 -5.27 16.91 18.62
C ARG A 141 -3.88 16.26 18.68
N PRO A 142 -3.65 15.04 18.17
CA PRO A 142 -2.30 14.58 17.96
C PRO A 142 -1.82 15.12 16.62
N SER A 143 -0.62 15.67 16.61
CA SER A 143 0.23 15.76 15.43
C SER A 143 0.30 14.37 14.77
N LEU A 144 -0.23 14.25 13.55
CA LEU A 144 -0.34 13.01 12.77
C LEU A 144 0.96 12.63 12.02
N GLU A 145 2.11 13.13 12.47
CA GLU A 145 3.40 12.77 11.88
C GLU A 145 3.99 11.58 12.65
N GLY A 146 3.49 10.38 12.34
CA GLY A 146 4.14 9.14 12.78
C GLY A 146 5.54 9.02 12.17
N LEU A 147 6.45 8.35 12.89
CA LEU A 147 7.80 8.06 12.43
C LEU A 147 7.76 7.10 11.23
N THR A 148 8.52 7.44 10.20
CA THR A 148 8.75 6.64 8.98
C THR A 148 10.16 6.07 9.01
N LEU A 149 10.50 5.21 8.05
CA LEU A 149 11.88 4.73 7.89
C LEU A 149 12.90 5.87 7.75
N ALA A 150 12.51 7.01 7.15
CA ALA A 150 13.38 8.17 6.99
C ALA A 150 13.46 9.07 8.23
N THR A 151 12.53 8.92 9.19
CA THR A 151 12.40 9.82 10.36
C THR A 151 12.59 9.10 11.70
N GLY A 152 13.17 7.89 11.69
CA GLY A 152 13.57 7.18 12.92
C GLY A 152 12.67 6.01 13.35
N ALA A 153 11.81 5.49 12.47
CA ALA A 153 11.00 4.31 12.80
C ALA A 153 11.84 3.07 13.14
N ILE A 154 13.04 2.94 12.58
CA ILE A 154 13.97 1.83 12.84
C ILE A 154 14.43 1.86 14.30
N ALA A 155 14.81 3.02 14.83
CA ALA A 155 15.21 3.16 16.22
C ALA A 155 14.09 2.75 17.19
N ALA A 156 12.85 3.20 16.92
CA ALA A 156 11.70 2.81 17.73
C ALA A 156 11.40 1.29 17.62
N LEU A 157 11.65 0.69 16.46
CA LEU A 157 11.52 -0.75 16.26
C LEU A 157 12.58 -1.52 17.04
N ASP A 158 13.83 -1.04 17.03
CA ASP A 158 14.96 -1.64 17.76
C ASP A 158 14.74 -1.64 19.27
N GLU A 159 14.13 -0.58 19.81
CA GLU A 159 13.74 -0.52 21.23
C GLU A 159 12.64 -1.52 21.58
N ALA A 160 11.69 -1.75 20.68
CA ALA A 160 10.57 -2.65 20.91
C ALA A 160 10.91 -4.13 20.67
N PHE A 161 11.77 -4.41 19.67
CA PHE A 161 12.14 -5.75 19.23
C PHE A 161 13.66 -5.88 19.02
N PRO A 162 14.47 -5.78 20.10
CA PRO A 162 15.94 -5.79 20.00
C PRO A 162 16.51 -7.08 19.39
N GLN A 163 15.76 -8.19 19.47
CA GLN A 163 16.10 -9.48 18.84
C GLN A 163 16.25 -9.39 17.32
N VAL A 164 15.60 -8.43 16.66
CA VAL A 164 15.71 -8.24 15.21
C VAL A 164 17.14 -7.85 14.82
N ARG A 165 17.78 -6.97 15.60
CA ARG A 165 19.17 -6.54 15.41
C ARG A 165 20.20 -7.63 15.64
N GLN A 166 19.84 -8.69 16.36
CA GLN A 166 20.76 -9.81 16.61
C GLN A 166 21.02 -10.63 15.34
N LYS A 167 20.14 -10.53 14.33
CA LYS A 167 20.38 -11.13 13.02
C LYS A 167 21.26 -10.19 12.19
N SER A 168 22.54 -10.54 12.05
CA SER A 168 23.56 -9.71 11.38
C SER A 168 23.15 -9.24 9.98
N PHE A 169 22.50 -10.09 9.18
CA PHE A 169 22.04 -9.67 7.85
C PHE A 169 20.88 -8.68 7.89
N LEU A 170 19.91 -8.86 8.78
CA LEU A 170 18.84 -7.87 8.97
C LEU A 170 19.39 -6.56 9.49
N ARG A 171 20.34 -6.59 10.43
CA ARG A 171 21.02 -5.39 10.92
C ARG A 171 21.67 -4.59 9.79
N LEU A 172 22.37 -5.26 8.87
CA LEU A 172 22.97 -4.58 7.70
C LEU A 172 21.90 -3.95 6.80
N LEU A 173 20.76 -4.61 6.60
CA LEU A 173 19.66 -4.07 5.82
C LEU A 173 18.98 -2.89 6.53
N THR A 174 18.76 -2.96 7.85
CA THR A 174 18.21 -1.83 8.61
C THR A 174 19.15 -0.64 8.61
N ASP A 175 20.46 -0.87 8.74
CA ASP A 175 21.46 0.19 8.64
C ASP A 175 21.48 0.81 7.22
N ALA A 176 21.25 0.01 6.17
CA ALA A 176 21.11 0.52 4.80
C ALA A 176 19.86 1.38 4.62
N LEU A 177 18.73 0.96 5.20
CA LEU A 177 17.48 1.73 5.20
C LEU A 177 17.65 3.06 5.95
N ASP A 178 18.28 3.04 7.12
CA ASP A 178 18.45 4.23 7.97
C ASP A 178 19.29 5.32 7.29
N ARG A 179 20.33 4.93 6.54
CA ARG A 179 21.18 5.87 5.78
C ARG A 179 20.42 6.60 4.67
N GLN A 180 19.28 6.06 4.19
CA GLN A 180 18.48 6.64 3.11
C GLN A 180 19.30 6.99 1.86
N ARG A 181 20.31 6.16 1.53
CA ARG A 181 21.22 6.33 0.40
C ARG A 181 21.45 4.98 -0.30
N PRO A 182 21.66 4.99 -1.62
CA PRO A 182 22.01 3.77 -2.34
C PRO A 182 23.30 3.15 -1.82
N CYS A 183 23.25 1.84 -1.56
CA CYS A 183 24.40 1.09 -1.11
C CYS A 183 24.46 -0.31 -1.74
N GLU A 184 25.67 -0.82 -1.84
CA GLU A 184 25.98 -2.17 -2.26
C GLU A 184 26.35 -3.01 -1.03
N LEU A 185 25.68 -4.13 -0.87
CA LEU A 185 25.99 -5.19 0.08
C LEU A 185 26.64 -6.32 -0.70
N ARG A 186 27.96 -6.47 -0.55
CA ARG A 186 28.76 -7.45 -1.27
C ARG A 186 28.97 -8.68 -0.40
N VAL A 187 28.27 -9.76 -0.72
CA VAL A 187 28.35 -11.06 -0.02
C VAL A 187 29.61 -11.82 -0.42
N SER A 188 29.99 -11.73 -1.69
CA SER A 188 31.25 -12.24 -2.23
C SER A 188 31.68 -11.42 -3.44
N ASN A 189 32.79 -11.77 -4.10
CA ASN A 189 33.26 -11.05 -5.28
C ASN A 189 32.25 -11.02 -6.44
N VAL A 190 31.36 -12.00 -6.50
CA VAL A 190 30.35 -12.15 -7.57
C VAL A 190 28.93 -11.89 -7.07
N GLN A 191 28.66 -12.15 -5.79
CA GLN A 191 27.33 -12.04 -5.21
C GLN A 191 27.14 -10.69 -4.53
N VAL A 192 26.28 -9.89 -5.13
CA VAL A 192 26.11 -8.49 -4.81
C VAL A 192 24.62 -8.15 -4.73
N LEU A 193 24.28 -7.31 -3.77
CA LEU A 193 22.95 -6.75 -3.58
C LEU A 193 23.08 -5.21 -3.61
N ILE A 194 22.24 -4.54 -4.37
CA ILE A 194 22.14 -3.07 -4.39
C ILE A 194 20.79 -2.71 -3.80
N VAL A 195 20.82 -1.89 -2.75
CA VAL A 195 19.63 -1.38 -2.06
C VAL A 195 19.52 0.11 -2.36
N GLU A 196 18.37 0.54 -2.85
CA GLU A 196 18.02 1.95 -3.04
C GLU A 196 16.79 2.29 -2.19
N PRO A 197 17.00 2.77 -0.94
CA PRO A 197 15.92 3.01 0.00
C PRO A 197 14.93 4.09 -0.46
N ARG A 198 15.43 5.20 -1.04
CA ARG A 198 14.57 6.35 -1.38
C ARG A 198 13.61 6.07 -2.53
N ARG A 199 14.06 5.24 -3.48
CA ARG A 199 13.25 4.84 -4.64
C ARG A 199 12.56 3.49 -4.44
N GLY A 200 12.72 2.86 -3.28
CA GLY A 200 11.98 1.66 -2.89
C GLY A 200 12.28 0.43 -3.73
N TRP A 201 13.52 0.24 -4.20
CA TRP A 201 13.89 -0.96 -4.96
C TRP A 201 15.19 -1.60 -4.52
N VAL A 202 15.33 -2.88 -4.88
CA VAL A 202 16.53 -3.68 -4.65
C VAL A 202 16.85 -4.51 -5.89
N ALA A 203 18.13 -4.70 -6.18
CA ALA A 203 18.62 -5.58 -7.24
C ALA A 203 19.66 -6.54 -6.67
N SER A 204 19.62 -7.82 -7.04
CA SER A 204 20.49 -8.83 -6.44
C SER A 204 20.96 -9.86 -7.46
N SER A 205 22.26 -10.14 -7.48
CA SER A 205 22.81 -11.37 -8.06
C SER A 205 22.90 -12.51 -7.03
N VAL A 206 22.53 -12.27 -5.77
CA VAL A 206 22.58 -13.27 -4.71
C VAL A 206 21.41 -14.25 -4.88
N PRO A 207 21.66 -15.57 -4.92
CA PRO A 207 20.58 -16.55 -5.04
C PRO A 207 19.58 -16.45 -3.88
N PRO A 208 18.26 -16.63 -4.12
CA PRO A 208 17.24 -16.55 -3.07
C PRO A 208 17.48 -17.48 -1.88
N SER A 209 18.02 -18.67 -2.13
CA SER A 209 18.38 -19.64 -1.08
C SER A 209 19.48 -19.11 -0.16
N LEU A 210 20.48 -18.44 -0.71
CA LEU A 210 21.56 -17.83 0.08
C LEU A 210 21.06 -16.61 0.86
N LEU A 211 20.19 -15.77 0.26
CA LEU A 211 19.53 -14.68 0.98
C LEU A 211 18.72 -15.16 2.18
N ALA A 212 17.98 -16.27 2.03
CA ALA A 212 17.23 -16.88 3.12
C ALA A 212 18.17 -17.40 4.23
N ARG A 213 19.28 -18.06 3.88
CA ARG A 213 20.29 -18.54 4.84
C ARG A 213 20.96 -17.39 5.60
N LEU A 214 21.34 -16.32 4.90
CA LEU A 214 21.88 -15.10 5.50
C LEU A 214 20.90 -14.47 6.50
N ALA A 215 19.62 -14.36 6.11
CA ALA A 215 18.58 -13.82 6.99
C ALA A 215 18.34 -14.67 8.24
N ARG A 216 18.41 -16.00 8.12
CA ARG A 216 18.31 -16.92 9.27
C ARG A 216 19.53 -16.86 10.19
N GLY A 217 20.67 -16.40 9.69
CA GLY A 217 21.95 -16.40 10.40
C GLY A 217 22.75 -17.70 10.23
N GLU A 218 22.42 -18.52 9.23
CA GLU A 218 23.11 -19.79 8.90
C GLU A 218 24.40 -19.56 8.10
N HIS A 219 24.76 -18.31 7.84
CA HIS A 219 25.96 -17.91 7.12
C HIS A 219 26.51 -16.61 7.74
N PRO A 220 27.84 -16.48 7.96
CA PRO A 220 28.41 -15.27 8.52
C PRO A 220 28.14 -14.07 7.60
N ALA A 221 27.47 -13.06 8.14
CA ALA A 221 27.22 -11.80 7.44
C ALA A 221 28.34 -10.76 7.69
N GLU A 222 29.30 -11.06 8.58
CA GLU A 222 30.40 -10.17 8.94
C GLU A 222 31.40 -9.93 7.80
N ALA A 223 31.43 -10.83 6.82
CA ALA A 223 32.21 -10.68 5.59
C ALA A 223 31.54 -9.78 4.53
N ILE A 224 30.31 -9.29 4.78
CA ILE A 224 29.58 -8.48 3.82
C ILE A 224 30.16 -7.06 3.83
N LEU A 225 30.75 -6.67 2.70
CA LEU A 225 31.27 -5.31 2.52
C LEU A 225 30.13 -4.37 2.11
N VAL A 226 30.01 -3.25 2.81
CA VAL A 226 29.07 -2.17 2.47
C VAL A 226 29.83 -1.11 1.69
N ARG A 227 29.38 -0.79 0.47
CA ARG A 227 29.88 0.34 -0.31
C ARG A 227 28.75 1.31 -0.63
N GLU A 228 28.98 2.58 -0.38
CA GLU A 228 28.06 3.64 -0.79
C GLU A 228 28.28 4.01 -2.26
N PHE A 229 27.21 4.41 -2.92
CA PHE A 229 27.22 4.80 -4.33
C PHE A 229 26.41 6.07 -4.55
N SER A 230 26.65 6.76 -5.66
CA SER A 230 25.70 7.74 -6.18
C SER A 230 24.49 7.04 -6.82
N GLU A 231 23.37 7.75 -6.93
CA GLU A 231 22.14 7.21 -7.54
C GLU A 231 22.36 6.73 -8.98
N ALA A 232 23.17 7.46 -9.76
CA ALA A 232 23.51 7.09 -11.13
C ALA A 232 24.29 5.77 -11.18
N GLN A 233 25.30 5.62 -10.31
CA GLN A 233 26.10 4.39 -10.22
C GLN A 233 25.27 3.20 -9.76
N ALA A 234 24.38 3.41 -8.78
CA ALA A 234 23.48 2.36 -8.31
C ALA A 234 22.53 1.88 -9.43
N CYS A 235 21.98 2.82 -10.21
CA CYS A 235 21.12 2.49 -11.34
C CYS A 235 21.83 1.69 -12.43
N GLU A 236 23.05 2.09 -12.79
CA GLU A 236 23.88 1.40 -13.79
C GLU A 236 24.23 -0.01 -13.34
N ARG A 237 24.78 -0.16 -12.13
CA ARG A 237 25.16 -1.47 -11.59
C ARG A 237 23.96 -2.39 -11.41
N ALA A 238 22.80 -1.86 -11.00
CA ALA A 238 21.57 -2.65 -10.88
C ALA A 238 21.13 -3.29 -12.20
N ARG A 239 21.38 -2.64 -13.36
CA ARG A 239 21.09 -3.23 -14.68
C ARG A 239 21.90 -4.50 -14.94
N ALA A 240 23.12 -4.59 -14.41
CA ALA A 240 23.98 -5.75 -14.57
C ALA A 240 23.62 -6.93 -13.64
N LEU A 241 22.86 -6.69 -12.56
CA LEU A 241 22.49 -7.72 -11.58
C LEU A 241 21.18 -8.44 -11.92
N GLY A 242 20.33 -7.86 -12.77
CA GLY A 242 19.05 -8.42 -13.18
C GLY A 242 17.84 -7.54 -12.85
N PRO A 243 16.62 -8.10 -12.81
CA PRO A 243 15.40 -7.33 -12.59
C PRO A 243 15.35 -6.73 -11.19
N ARG A 244 14.87 -5.49 -11.11
CA ARG A 244 14.63 -4.80 -9.84
C ARG A 244 13.40 -5.38 -9.15
N GLN A 245 13.52 -5.58 -7.85
CA GLN A 245 12.42 -5.99 -6.96
C GLN A 245 11.99 -4.81 -6.11
N GLU A 246 10.73 -4.85 -5.66
CA GLU A 246 10.19 -3.86 -4.73
C GLU A 246 10.80 -4.09 -3.34
N LEU A 247 11.35 -3.01 -2.75
CA LEU A 247 12.15 -3.11 -1.53
C LEU A 247 11.31 -3.56 -0.34
N GLY A 248 10.07 -3.11 -0.22
CA GLY A 248 9.18 -3.49 0.87
C GLY A 248 8.89 -4.99 0.90
N THR A 249 8.56 -5.57 -0.26
CA THR A 249 8.33 -7.00 -0.47
C THR A 249 9.58 -7.80 -0.14
N PHE A 250 10.74 -7.33 -0.62
CA PHE A 250 12.03 -7.94 -0.30
C PHE A 250 12.29 -7.93 1.21
N MET A 251 12.13 -6.78 1.88
CA MET A 251 12.35 -6.64 3.32
C MET A 251 11.41 -7.51 4.14
N TRP A 252 10.13 -7.56 3.78
CA TRP A 252 9.16 -8.41 4.46
C TRP A 252 9.54 -9.89 4.33
N GLN A 253 9.94 -10.34 3.14
CA GLN A 253 10.39 -11.71 2.95
C GLN A 253 11.65 -12.02 3.77
N ARG A 254 12.59 -11.07 3.90
CA ARG A 254 13.76 -11.21 4.79
C ARG A 254 13.38 -11.29 6.25
N CYS A 255 12.34 -10.58 6.70
CA CYS A 255 11.80 -10.70 8.05
C CYS A 255 11.24 -12.11 8.29
N ILE A 256 10.45 -12.65 7.35
CA ILE A 256 9.94 -14.04 7.43
C ILE A 256 11.10 -15.04 7.55
N ASP A 257 12.12 -14.89 6.70
CA ASP A 257 13.29 -15.77 6.71
C ASP A 257 14.04 -15.70 8.05
N ALA A 258 14.24 -14.50 8.60
CA ALA A 258 14.87 -14.31 9.90
C ALA A 258 14.05 -14.90 11.05
N TRP A 259 12.72 -14.77 11.01
CA TRP A 259 11.83 -15.36 12.02
C TRP A 259 11.92 -16.89 12.03
N ARG A 260 12.00 -17.52 10.85
CA ARG A 260 12.24 -18.97 10.73
C ARG A 260 13.59 -19.38 11.33
N GLY A 261 14.58 -18.48 11.32
CA GLY A 261 15.87 -18.67 11.98
C GLY A 261 15.87 -18.33 13.48
N GLY A 262 14.71 -18.08 14.10
CA GLY A 262 14.62 -17.78 15.53
C GLY A 262 14.81 -16.30 15.89
N ALA A 263 14.54 -15.37 14.98
CA ALA A 263 14.45 -13.94 15.34
C ALA A 263 13.16 -13.57 16.09
N GLY A 264 12.21 -14.52 16.20
CA GLY A 264 10.98 -14.34 16.95
C GLY A 264 11.23 -14.29 18.46
N GLY A 265 10.68 -13.28 19.12
CA GLY A 265 10.80 -13.10 20.56
C GLY A 265 9.74 -12.12 21.09
N PRO A 266 9.56 -12.06 22.42
CA PRO A 266 8.64 -11.10 23.02
C PRO A 266 9.08 -9.66 22.75
N ALA A 267 8.11 -8.75 22.66
CA ALA A 267 8.42 -7.32 22.59
C ALA A 267 8.96 -6.84 23.95
N SER A 268 10.05 -6.08 23.95
CA SER A 268 10.63 -5.44 25.14
C SER A 268 9.90 -4.15 25.53
N ARG A 269 9.31 -3.47 24.54
CA ARG A 269 8.42 -2.32 24.74
C ARG A 269 7.19 -2.48 23.87
N ASP A 270 6.07 -1.90 24.30
CA ASP A 270 4.91 -1.81 23.42
C ASP A 270 5.25 -0.87 22.25
N LEU A 271 4.72 -1.14 21.07
CA LEU A 271 4.95 -0.35 19.86
C LEU A 271 3.61 -0.11 19.21
N ALA A 272 3.33 1.12 18.80
CA ALA A 272 2.10 1.45 18.08
C ALA A 272 2.41 1.74 16.61
N ILE A 273 1.60 1.18 15.73
CA ILE A 273 1.73 1.40 14.30
C ILE A 273 0.39 1.78 13.67
N ARG A 274 0.47 2.50 12.56
CA ARG A 274 -0.62 2.68 11.59
C ARG A 274 -0.12 2.25 10.23
N LEU A 275 -0.90 1.45 9.52
CA LEU A 275 -0.60 1.14 8.13
C LEU A 275 -1.05 2.27 7.22
N ASP A 276 -0.16 2.66 6.31
CA ASP A 276 -0.46 3.59 5.22
C ASP A 276 -0.93 2.82 3.97
N ALA A 277 -0.44 1.59 3.80
CA ALA A 277 -0.79 0.71 2.68
C ALA A 277 -0.89 -0.76 3.14
N CYS A 278 -1.68 -1.56 2.40
CA CYS A 278 -1.72 -2.99 2.63
C CYS A 278 -0.45 -3.62 2.02
N PRO A 279 0.32 -4.42 2.79
CA PRO A 279 1.43 -5.18 2.23
C PRO A 279 0.93 -6.17 1.17
N ASP A 280 1.71 -6.35 0.10
CA ASP A 280 1.37 -7.31 -0.95
C ASP A 280 1.73 -8.74 -0.51
N PHE A 281 0.87 -9.32 0.32
CA PHE A 281 1.04 -10.68 0.84
C PHE A 281 1.09 -11.74 -0.27
N THR A 282 0.59 -11.45 -1.47
CA THR A 282 0.57 -12.41 -2.59
C THR A 282 1.94 -12.68 -3.17
N ARG A 283 2.89 -11.75 -2.97
CA ARG A 283 4.28 -11.89 -3.42
C ARG A 283 5.19 -12.56 -2.40
N LEU A 284 4.67 -12.84 -1.20
CA LEU A 284 5.43 -13.46 -0.13
C LEU A 284 5.29 -14.98 -0.22
N ALA A 285 6.38 -15.70 0.04
CA ALA A 285 6.41 -17.15 -0.09
C ALA A 285 5.55 -17.87 0.98
N ALA A 286 5.31 -17.23 2.13
CA ALA A 286 4.48 -17.78 3.21
C ALA A 286 4.10 -16.68 4.23
N PRO A 287 3.14 -15.80 3.91
CA PRO A 287 2.58 -14.91 4.92
C PRO A 287 1.82 -15.71 5.99
N ALA A 288 1.86 -15.27 7.24
CA ALA A 288 1.06 -15.93 8.27
C ALA A 288 -0.43 -15.60 8.04
N PRO A 289 -1.37 -16.55 8.24
CA PRO A 289 -2.79 -16.33 7.97
C PRO A 289 -3.38 -15.11 8.70
N VAL A 290 -2.88 -14.83 9.91
CA VAL A 290 -3.34 -13.69 10.73
C VAL A 290 -2.92 -12.33 10.15
N HIS A 291 -1.87 -12.26 9.31
CA HIS A 291 -1.32 -10.99 8.82
C HIS A 291 -2.31 -10.17 8.00
N LEU A 292 -3.19 -10.82 7.23
CA LEU A 292 -4.24 -10.12 6.48
C LEU A 292 -5.26 -9.45 7.42
N GLN A 293 -5.63 -10.14 8.51
CA GLN A 293 -6.57 -9.60 9.51
C GLN A 293 -5.95 -8.43 10.27
N LEU A 294 -4.69 -8.57 10.69
CA LEU A 294 -3.93 -7.50 11.35
C LEU A 294 -3.81 -6.29 10.41
N ALA A 295 -3.51 -6.51 9.13
CA ALA A 295 -3.44 -5.44 8.14
C ALA A 295 -4.76 -4.67 8.00
N ALA A 296 -5.87 -5.40 7.88
CA ALA A 296 -7.20 -4.80 7.75
C ALA A 296 -7.58 -3.92 8.96
N ILE A 297 -7.14 -4.29 10.16
CA ILE A 297 -7.37 -3.50 11.38
C ILE A 297 -6.44 -2.28 11.41
N CYS A 298 -5.14 -2.48 11.20
CA CYS A 298 -4.13 -1.41 11.30
C CYS A 298 -4.23 -0.35 10.20
N LEU A 299 -4.87 -0.65 9.07
CA LEU A 299 -5.22 0.31 8.03
C LEU A 299 -6.31 1.29 8.47
N LYS A 300 -7.29 0.80 9.24
CA LYS A 300 -8.45 1.59 9.68
C LYS A 300 -8.15 2.39 10.94
N THR A 301 -7.36 1.83 11.85
CA THR A 301 -7.12 2.44 13.16
C THR A 301 -5.72 2.07 13.63
N PRO A 302 -4.95 3.02 14.18
CA PRO A 302 -3.68 2.69 14.81
C PRO A 302 -3.85 1.66 15.92
N GLN A 303 -2.91 0.72 15.98
CA GLN A 303 -2.92 -0.34 16.99
C GLN A 303 -1.56 -0.46 17.65
N SER A 304 -1.57 -0.74 18.95
CA SER A 304 -0.36 -1.16 19.66
C SER A 304 -0.21 -2.68 19.65
N PHE A 305 1.02 -3.15 19.81
CA PHE A 305 1.35 -4.56 19.91
C PHE A 305 0.57 -5.22 21.06
N SER A 306 0.51 -4.57 22.22
CA SER A 306 -0.28 -5.05 23.37
C SER A 306 -1.79 -5.09 23.10
N ALA A 307 -2.33 -4.14 22.34
CA ALA A 307 -3.73 -4.12 21.95
C ALA A 307 -4.07 -5.29 21.03
N LEU A 308 -3.25 -5.55 19.99
CA LEU A 308 -3.46 -6.68 19.08
C LEU A 308 -3.30 -8.02 19.79
N ARG A 309 -2.33 -8.17 20.71
CA ARG A 309 -2.22 -9.38 21.54
C ARG A 309 -3.47 -9.69 22.34
N ARG A 310 -4.15 -8.65 22.87
CA ARG A 310 -5.42 -8.82 23.59
C ARG A 310 -6.59 -9.17 22.66
N LEU A 311 -6.61 -8.63 21.44
CA LEU A 311 -7.64 -8.92 20.45
C LEU A 311 -7.49 -10.33 19.85
N PHE A 312 -6.26 -10.83 19.76
CA PHE A 312 -5.91 -12.12 19.15
C PHE A 312 -5.20 -13.06 20.14
N PRO A 313 -5.83 -13.42 21.28
CA PRO A 313 -5.16 -14.18 22.36
C PRO A 313 -4.80 -15.62 21.98
N ARG A 314 -5.37 -16.15 20.88
CA ARG A 314 -5.11 -17.51 20.38
C ARG A 314 -3.95 -17.58 19.38
N HIS A 315 -3.48 -16.44 18.88
CA HIS A 315 -2.37 -16.40 17.92
C HIS A 315 -1.03 -16.26 18.63
N ASP A 316 0.02 -16.81 18.03
CA ASP A 316 1.37 -16.69 18.56
C ASP A 316 1.79 -15.21 18.60
N ALA A 317 2.33 -14.79 19.74
CA ALA A 317 2.89 -13.45 19.90
C ALA A 317 4.04 -13.20 18.91
N ALA A 318 4.76 -14.25 18.51
CA ALA A 318 5.82 -14.16 17.50
C ALA A 318 5.29 -13.79 16.12
N ASP A 319 4.10 -14.28 15.72
CA ASP A 319 3.46 -13.96 14.43
C ASP A 319 2.98 -12.52 14.38
N ILE A 320 2.43 -12.02 15.50
CA ILE A 320 2.05 -10.62 15.65
C ILE A 320 3.31 -9.74 15.63
N ALA A 321 4.40 -10.16 16.27
CA ALA A 321 5.67 -9.42 16.25
C ALA A 321 6.26 -9.35 14.83
N LEU A 322 6.23 -10.46 14.09
CA LEU A 322 6.64 -10.52 12.69
C LEU A 322 5.85 -9.52 11.84
N PHE A 323 4.54 -9.43 12.07
CA PHE A 323 3.69 -8.46 11.37
C PHE A 323 4.13 -7.01 11.62
N PHE A 324 4.39 -6.63 12.88
CA PHE A 324 4.84 -5.28 13.22
C PHE A 324 6.19 -4.96 12.57
N VAL A 325 7.14 -5.87 12.71
CA VAL A 325 8.51 -5.70 12.19
C VAL A 325 8.51 -5.66 10.67
N GLY A 326 7.80 -6.59 10.02
CA GLY A 326 7.62 -6.61 8.58
C GLY A 326 6.98 -5.34 8.06
N ALA A 327 5.92 -4.84 8.71
CA ALA A 327 5.19 -3.66 8.27
C ALA A 327 6.00 -2.37 8.39
N VAL A 328 6.79 -2.22 9.44
CA VAL A 328 7.68 -1.07 9.60
C VAL A 328 8.83 -1.14 8.61
N LEU A 329 9.55 -2.27 8.54
CA LEU A 329 10.73 -2.41 7.68
C LEU A 329 10.40 -2.45 6.19
N SER A 330 9.17 -2.82 5.81
CA SER A 330 8.72 -2.72 4.43
C SER A 330 8.31 -1.29 4.03
N GLY A 331 8.27 -0.35 4.99
CA GLY A 331 7.76 1.00 4.78
C GLY A 331 6.23 1.09 4.65
N ALA A 332 5.49 0.02 4.95
CA ALA A 332 4.03 0.02 4.87
C ALA A 332 3.37 0.65 6.10
N ALA A 333 4.10 0.77 7.21
CA ALA A 333 3.64 1.33 8.47
C ALA A 333 4.41 2.57 8.91
N ARG A 334 3.70 3.45 9.61
CA ARG A 334 4.30 4.48 10.47
C ARG A 334 4.26 4.02 11.93
N VAL A 335 5.34 4.29 12.65
CA VAL A 335 5.40 4.10 14.09
C VAL A 335 4.86 5.35 14.78
N LEU A 336 4.02 5.16 15.79
CA LEU A 336 3.46 6.24 16.58
C LEU A 336 4.15 6.29 17.95
N PRO A 337 4.47 7.48 18.48
CA PRO A 337 4.99 7.60 19.83
C PRO A 337 3.99 7.02 20.84
N LEU A 338 4.48 6.24 21.80
CA LEU A 338 3.66 5.69 22.89
C LEU A 338 3.13 6.83 23.74
N GLY A 339 1.84 7.07 23.60
CA GLY A 339 1.15 8.30 24.01
C GLY A 339 0.08 8.69 23.00
N ALA A 340 0.31 8.41 21.70
CA ALA A 340 -0.63 8.67 20.62
C ALA A 340 -1.53 7.48 20.24
N ALA A 341 -1.18 6.26 20.66
CA ALA A 341 -2.14 5.16 20.64
C ALA A 341 -3.20 5.42 21.69
N PRO A 342 -4.51 5.22 21.40
CA PRO A 342 -5.53 5.38 22.41
C PRO A 342 -5.16 4.50 23.60
N GLN A 343 -4.90 5.12 24.76
CA GLN A 343 -5.01 4.40 26.03
C GLN A 343 -6.36 3.71 25.97
N ALA A 344 -6.36 2.39 26.15
CA ALA A 344 -7.59 1.68 26.41
C ALA A 344 -8.26 2.41 27.57
N ALA A 345 -9.37 3.10 27.27
CA ALA A 345 -10.20 3.70 28.29
C ALA A 345 -10.44 2.63 29.38
N PRO A 346 -10.48 3.01 30.67
CA PRO A 346 -10.82 2.05 31.72
C PRO A 346 -12.08 1.32 31.27
N ALA A 347 -12.07 0.00 31.42
CA ALA A 347 -13.04 -0.92 30.85
C ALA A 347 -14.48 -0.45 31.12
N VAL A 348 -15.04 0.31 30.19
CA VAL A 348 -16.49 0.40 30.03
C VAL A 348 -16.84 -0.88 29.32
N ASP A 349 -17.43 -1.78 30.09
CA ASP A 349 -17.84 -3.11 29.65
C ASP A 349 -18.55 -2.98 28.28
N PRO A 350 -17.94 -3.44 27.19
CA PRO A 350 -18.58 -3.33 25.90
C PRO A 350 -19.73 -4.31 25.90
N SER A 351 -20.95 -3.77 25.80
CA SER A 351 -22.16 -4.55 25.67
C SER A 351 -21.94 -5.79 24.78
N PRO A 352 -22.31 -6.99 25.25
CA PRO A 352 -21.82 -8.28 24.73
C PRO A 352 -22.16 -8.54 23.24
N ARG A 353 -23.08 -7.76 22.65
CA ARG A 353 -23.55 -7.91 21.27
C ARG A 353 -22.53 -7.49 20.20
N ARG A 354 -21.69 -6.48 20.44
CA ARG A 354 -20.78 -5.96 19.37
C ARG A 354 -19.49 -6.77 19.19
N ARG A 355 -18.96 -7.37 20.27
CA ARG A 355 -17.80 -8.28 20.20
C ARG A 355 -18.15 -9.57 19.44
N GLY A 356 -19.37 -10.07 19.60
CA GLY A 356 -19.85 -11.27 18.91
C GLY A 356 -19.97 -11.08 17.40
N PHE A 357 -20.50 -9.93 16.95
CA PHE A 357 -20.73 -9.70 15.51
C PHE A 357 -19.44 -9.57 14.71
N PHE A 358 -18.44 -8.83 15.21
CA PHE A 358 -17.17 -8.65 14.49
C PHE A 358 -16.34 -9.95 14.46
N ARG A 359 -16.38 -10.73 15.55
CA ARG A 359 -15.74 -12.04 15.62
C ARG A 359 -16.45 -13.07 14.72
N ALA A 360 -17.78 -13.09 14.74
CA ALA A 360 -18.58 -13.96 13.87
C ALA A 360 -18.47 -13.58 12.38
N LEU A 361 -18.16 -12.31 12.05
CA LEU A 361 -17.91 -11.88 10.69
C LEU A 361 -16.52 -12.33 10.20
N LEU A 362 -15.51 -12.29 11.08
CA LEU A 362 -14.15 -12.78 10.77
C LEU A 362 -14.09 -14.30 10.66
N ASP A 363 -14.77 -15.03 11.55
CA ASP A 363 -14.86 -16.50 11.52
C ASP A 363 -15.70 -17.02 10.32
N LYS A 364 -16.53 -16.17 9.69
CA LYS A 364 -17.33 -16.53 8.51
C LYS A 364 -16.66 -16.23 7.18
N LEU A 365 -15.59 -15.44 7.17
CA LEU A 365 -14.90 -15.04 5.95
C LEU A 365 -13.71 -15.94 5.61
N PHE A 366 -13.29 -16.84 6.51
CA PHE A 366 -12.20 -17.81 6.29
C PHE A 366 -12.44 -19.13 7.01
#